data_AF-A0ABC9NS52-F1
#
_entry.id   AF-A0ABC9NS52-F1
#
_cell.length_a   1.000
_cell.length_b   1.000
_cell.length_c   1.000
_cell.angle_alpha   90.00
_cell.angle_beta   90.00
_cell.angle_gamma   90.00
#
_symmetry.space_group_name_H-M   'P 1'
#
loop_
_entity.id
_entity.type
_entity.pdbx_description
1 polymer ?
#
loop_
_entity_poly.entity_id
_entity_poly.type
_entity_poly.pdbx_seq_one_letter_code
_entity_poly.pdbx_strand_id
1 'polypeptide(L)'
;MVYRDKSGEHDYELKDIGHSCASFKIGLQNVSWLKQEATPAGSDCVYETLAGVDPEYFYLFVRDIGLYKNQIYKVTTNALGEGALINLKPEDVSDSFGPGSGWGSTGMYLSGDGQLYSNRFSREWLRYNPISAEWSSVKQPPSGLKPLFK
;
A
#
# COMPACT_ATOMS: atom_id res chain seq x y z
N MET A 1 -4.71 22.16 5.02
CA MET A 1 -5.36 22.16 6.34
C MET A 1 -6.72 21.43 6.19
N VAL A 2 -7.13 20.34 6.87
CA VAL A 2 -6.38 19.28 7.58
C VAL A 2 -7.37 18.03 7.80
N TYR A 3 -6.90 16.81 8.17
CA TYR A 3 -7.47 15.40 8.23
C TYR A 3 -8.59 15.06 9.27
N ARG A 4 -9.75 14.49 8.92
CA ARG A 4 -10.66 13.98 9.99
C ARG A 4 -10.46 12.51 10.30
N ASP A 5 -9.58 12.23 11.26
CA ASP A 5 -9.69 11.01 12.08
C ASP A 5 -10.66 11.31 13.25
N LYS A 6 -10.80 10.39 14.21
CA LYS A 6 -11.67 10.57 15.38
C LYS A 6 -11.11 11.56 16.44
N SER A 7 -10.05 12.31 16.10
CA SER A 7 -9.27 13.19 16.98
C SER A 7 -8.74 14.50 16.35
N GLY A 8 -8.51 14.61 15.03
CA GLY A 8 -8.06 15.85 14.38
C GLY A 8 -7.05 15.71 13.23
N GLU A 9 -6.54 16.87 12.79
CA GLU A 9 -6.39 17.16 11.36
C GLU A 9 -4.92 17.35 10.82
N HIS A 10 -4.57 16.66 9.70
CA HIS A 10 -3.31 16.57 8.87
C HIS A 10 -3.51 16.47 7.30
N ASP A 11 -2.45 16.39 6.50
CA ASP A 11 -2.47 16.11 5.05
C ASP A 11 -1.23 15.24 4.76
N TYR A 12 -1.34 14.19 3.93
CA TYR A 12 -0.21 13.33 3.61
C TYR A 12 -0.18 13.01 2.12
N GLU A 13 0.87 13.46 1.43
CA GLU A 13 1.40 12.76 0.27
C GLU A 13 2.56 11.88 0.75
N LEU A 14 2.61 10.62 0.31
CA LEU A 14 3.83 9.84 0.43
C LEU A 14 4.93 10.57 -0.32
N LYS A 15 5.95 11.06 0.39
CA LYS A 15 7.04 11.86 -0.21
C LYS A 15 7.63 11.12 -1.40
N ASP A 16 7.58 11.75 -2.58
CA ASP A 16 8.26 11.25 -3.78
C ASP A 16 9.73 10.97 -3.44
N ILE A 17 10.15 9.72 -3.61
CA ILE A 17 11.49 9.24 -3.27
C ILE A 17 12.43 9.58 -4.43
N GLY A 18 12.58 10.87 -4.70
CA GLY A 18 13.31 11.40 -5.85
C GLY A 18 12.59 11.18 -7.19
N HIS A 19 13.34 11.21 -8.29
CA HIS A 19 12.87 11.23 -9.69
C HIS A 19 12.02 10.03 -10.16
N SER A 20 11.65 9.08 -9.30
CA SER A 20 10.73 8.00 -9.67
C SER A 20 9.33 8.30 -9.16
N CYS A 21 8.36 8.39 -10.08
CA CYS A 21 6.94 8.48 -9.73
C CYS A 21 6.55 7.36 -8.75
N ALA A 22 5.92 7.70 -7.62
CA ALA A 22 5.35 6.68 -6.73
C ALA A 22 4.25 5.88 -7.45
N SER A 23 4.22 4.54 -7.31
CA SER A 23 3.23 3.69 -7.99
C SER A 23 1.80 3.93 -7.47
N PHE A 24 1.65 4.31 -6.20
CA PHE A 24 0.40 4.77 -5.60
C PHE A 24 0.61 6.11 -4.90
N LYS A 25 -0.37 7.01 -5.03
CA LYS A 25 -0.53 8.21 -4.20
C LYS A 25 -1.76 8.00 -3.31
N ILE A 26 -1.54 7.92 -2.01
CA ILE A 26 -2.59 7.89 -0.99
C ILE A 26 -2.77 9.34 -0.53
N GLY A 27 -3.90 9.97 -0.88
CA GLY A 27 -4.25 11.32 -0.43
C GLY A 27 -5.43 11.31 0.54
N LEU A 28 -5.86 12.48 1.03
CA LEU A 28 -6.96 12.58 2.01
C LEU A 28 -8.30 11.97 1.56
N GLN A 29 -8.64 12.08 0.28
CA GLN A 29 -9.98 11.77 -0.24
C GLN A 29 -9.97 10.64 -1.26
N ASN A 30 -8.80 10.26 -1.78
CA ASN A 30 -8.68 9.25 -2.81
C ASN A 30 -7.32 8.56 -2.74
N VAL A 31 -7.29 7.33 -3.26
CA VAL A 31 -6.05 6.65 -3.64
C VAL A 31 -5.98 6.69 -5.16
N SER A 32 -4.84 7.07 -5.69
CA SER A 32 -4.58 7.11 -7.14
C SER A 32 -3.37 6.25 -7.48
N TRP A 33 -3.37 5.66 -8.66
CA TRP A 33 -2.34 4.74 -9.17
C TRP A 33 -1.63 5.35 -10.38
N LEU A 34 -0.37 4.99 -10.57
CA LEU A 34 0.49 5.53 -11.62
C LEU A 34 0.11 4.96 -12.99
N LYS A 35 -0.42 5.83 -13.86
CA LYS A 35 -0.85 5.50 -15.22
C LYS A 35 0.19 5.81 -16.28
N GLN A 36 1.04 6.81 -16.04
CA GLN A 36 2.17 7.14 -16.92
C GLN A 36 3.34 7.68 -16.09
N GLU A 37 4.53 7.12 -16.24
CA GLU A 37 5.76 7.68 -15.69
C GLU A 37 6.21 8.95 -16.42
N ALA A 38 6.90 9.82 -15.68
CA ALA A 38 7.57 10.98 -16.22
C ALA A 38 8.62 10.56 -17.26
N THR A 39 8.60 11.19 -18.44
CA THR A 39 9.58 10.89 -19.49
C THR A 39 10.83 11.76 -19.34
N PRO A 40 12.02 11.29 -19.78
CA PRO A 40 13.22 12.13 -19.84
C PRO A 40 13.07 13.40 -20.70
N ALA A 41 12.05 13.45 -21.57
CA ALA A 41 11.70 14.61 -22.38
C ALA A 41 10.90 15.69 -21.62
N GLY A 42 10.57 15.47 -20.33
CA GLY A 42 9.94 16.45 -19.45
C GLY A 42 8.42 16.35 -19.34
N SER A 43 7.82 15.17 -19.54
CA SER A 43 6.42 14.95 -19.14
C SER A 43 6.31 14.63 -17.65
N ASP A 44 5.24 15.07 -17.00
CA ASP A 44 4.94 14.74 -15.60
C ASP A 44 4.40 13.31 -15.43
N CYS A 45 4.42 12.82 -14.19
CA CYS A 45 3.76 11.58 -13.77
C CYS A 45 2.23 11.73 -13.85
N VAL A 46 1.54 10.87 -14.63
CA VAL A 46 0.07 10.88 -14.72
C VAL A 46 -0.52 9.80 -13.80
N TYR A 47 -1.51 10.21 -13.02
CA TYR A 47 -2.22 9.35 -12.06
C TYR A 47 -3.69 9.19 -12.42
N GLU A 48 -4.26 8.04 -12.09
CA GLU A 48 -5.69 7.76 -12.19
C GLU A 48 -6.25 7.30 -10.82
N THR A 49 -7.45 7.75 -10.47
CA THR A 49 -8.05 7.46 -9.16
C THR A 49 -8.67 6.07 -9.09
N LEU A 50 -8.39 5.33 -8.02
CA LEU A 50 -9.08 4.09 -7.66
C LEU A 50 -10.49 4.41 -7.15
N ALA A 51 -11.50 4.24 -8.01
CA ALA A 51 -12.90 4.48 -7.64
C ALA A 51 -13.37 3.56 -6.51
N GLY A 52 -13.98 4.13 -5.47
CA GLY A 52 -14.55 3.38 -4.32
C GLY A 52 -13.51 2.86 -3.31
N VAL A 53 -12.25 3.25 -3.44
CA VAL A 53 -11.20 2.98 -2.46
C VAL A 53 -11.13 4.13 -1.46
N ASP A 54 -11.30 3.80 -0.18
CA ASP A 54 -11.15 4.72 0.94
C ASP A 54 -9.68 4.71 1.40
N PRO A 55 -8.98 5.87 1.40
CA PRO A 55 -7.59 5.98 1.82
C PRO A 55 -7.31 5.49 3.24
N GLU A 56 -8.25 5.62 4.18
CA GLU A 56 -8.04 5.21 5.59
C GLU A 56 -7.79 3.69 5.69
N TYR A 57 -8.35 2.92 4.76
CA TYR A 57 -8.27 1.45 4.73
C TYR A 57 -7.40 0.90 3.60
N PHE A 58 -6.64 1.75 2.91
CA PHE A 58 -5.69 1.33 1.88
C PHE A 58 -4.27 1.21 2.45
N TYR A 59 -3.65 0.05 2.27
CA TYR A 59 -2.33 -0.24 2.79
C TYR A 59 -1.34 -0.41 1.64
N LEU A 60 -0.29 0.42 1.58
CA LEU A 60 0.82 0.21 0.67
C LEU A 60 1.74 -0.89 1.22
N PHE A 61 1.60 -2.11 0.69
CA PHE A 61 2.29 -3.27 1.24
C PHE A 61 3.76 -3.33 0.81
N VAL A 62 4.02 -3.12 -0.48
CA VAL A 62 5.34 -2.82 -1.06
C VAL A 62 5.16 -1.73 -2.13
N ARG A 63 6.26 -1.13 -2.60
CA ARG A 63 6.29 0.04 -3.51
C ARG A 63 5.20 0.05 -4.60
N ASP A 64 4.96 -1.10 -5.23
CA ASP A 64 4.06 -1.32 -6.36
C ASP A 64 2.80 -2.14 -6.03
N ILE A 65 2.60 -2.57 -4.77
CA ILE A 65 1.45 -3.40 -4.34
C ILE A 65 0.72 -2.77 -3.17
N GLY A 66 -0.58 -2.50 -3.35
CA GLY A 66 -1.50 -2.02 -2.34
C GLY A 66 -2.59 -3.04 -1.98
N LEU A 67 -3.18 -2.91 -0.79
CA LEU A 67 -4.26 -3.74 -0.28
C LEU A 67 -5.41 -2.84 0.18
N TYR A 68 -6.64 -3.16 -0.22
CA TYR A 68 -7.86 -2.55 0.34
C TYR A 68 -8.95 -3.61 0.52
N LYS A 69 -9.39 -3.78 1.77
CA LYS A 69 -10.31 -4.87 2.18
C LYS A 69 -9.74 -6.24 1.75
N ASN A 70 -10.37 -6.89 0.78
CA ASN A 70 -9.94 -8.18 0.23
C ASN A 70 -9.39 -8.08 -1.21
N GLN A 71 -9.13 -6.87 -1.72
CA GLN A 71 -8.58 -6.64 -3.05
C GLN A 71 -7.12 -6.20 -2.96
N ILE A 72 -6.29 -6.78 -3.82
CA ILE A 72 -4.85 -6.54 -3.86
C ILE A 72 -4.53 -5.94 -5.21
N TYR A 73 -4.10 -4.70 -5.20
CA TYR A 73 -3.79 -3.92 -6.38
C TYR A 73 -2.28 -3.97 -6.61
N LYS A 74 -1.85 -4.28 -7.83
CA LYS A 74 -0.47 -4.12 -8.27
C LYS A 74 -0.42 -3.15 -9.43
N VAL A 75 0.56 -2.26 -9.43
CA VAL A 75 0.87 -1.38 -10.55
C VAL A 75 2.12 -1.90 -11.24
N THR A 76 2.06 -2.06 -12.56
CA THR A 76 3.23 -2.43 -13.38
C THR A 76 3.46 -1.38 -14.44
N THR A 77 4.67 -0.84 -14.53
CA THR A 77 5.08 0.04 -15.64
C THR A 77 5.78 -0.77 -16.73
N ASN A 78 5.48 -0.49 -18.00
CA ASN A 78 6.25 -1.02 -19.13
C ASN A 78 7.47 -0.13 -19.47
N ALA A 79 8.27 -0.54 -20.46
CA ALA A 79 9.48 0.18 -20.87
C ALA A 79 9.23 1.57 -21.50
N LEU A 80 7.99 1.92 -21.82
CA LEU A 80 7.57 3.24 -22.32
C LEU A 80 7.02 4.14 -21.21
N GLY A 81 7.03 3.68 -19.96
CA GLY A 81 6.45 4.39 -18.83
C GLY A 81 4.94 4.20 -18.68
N GLU A 82 4.28 3.39 -19.52
CA GLU A 82 2.84 3.17 -19.43
C GLU A 82 2.54 2.24 -18.25
N GLY A 83 1.72 2.72 -17.32
CA GLY A 83 1.30 1.99 -16.12
C GLY A 83 0.03 1.18 -16.37
N ALA A 84 -0.03 -0.02 -15.80
CA ALA A 84 -1.21 -0.87 -15.76
C ALA A 84 -1.55 -1.28 -14.31
N LEU A 85 -2.83 -1.18 -13.97
CA LEU A 85 -3.37 -1.66 -12.69
C LEU A 85 -3.87 -3.11 -12.84
N ILE A 86 -3.41 -3.98 -11.96
CA ILE A 86 -3.73 -5.40 -11.94
C ILE A 86 -4.31 -5.76 -10.57
N ASN A 87 -5.42 -6.50 -10.55
CA ASN A 87 -5.92 -7.13 -9.33
C ASN A 87 -5.27 -8.51 -9.16
N LEU A 88 -4.39 -8.64 -8.17
CA LEU A 88 -3.79 -9.92 -7.79
C LEU A 88 -4.76 -10.74 -6.94
N LYS A 89 -4.74 -12.06 -7.10
CA LYS A 89 -5.35 -12.97 -6.12
C LYS A 89 -4.36 -13.21 -4.97
N PRO A 90 -4.82 -13.53 -3.75
CA PRO A 90 -3.94 -13.78 -2.61
C PRO A 90 -2.85 -14.83 -2.86
N GLU A 91 -3.13 -15.85 -3.66
CA GLU A 91 -2.16 -16.88 -4.07
C GLU A 91 -1.00 -16.33 -4.93
N ASP A 92 -1.28 -15.39 -5.84
CA ASP A 92 -0.32 -14.86 -6.83
C ASP A 92 0.64 -13.80 -6.24
N VAL A 93 0.41 -13.40 -4.97
CA VAL A 93 1.13 -12.30 -4.33
C VAL A 93 2.55 -12.66 -3.95
N SER A 94 2.78 -13.91 -3.52
CA SER A 94 4.12 -14.43 -3.20
C SER A 94 5.08 -14.29 -4.38
N ASP A 95 4.61 -14.63 -5.58
CA ASP A 95 5.38 -14.59 -6.82
C ASP A 95 5.46 -13.17 -7.42
N SER A 96 4.62 -12.25 -6.93
CA SER A 96 4.58 -10.86 -7.35
C SER A 96 5.62 -9.97 -6.65
N PHE A 97 6.31 -10.46 -5.62
CA PHE A 97 7.40 -9.71 -4.97
C PHE A 97 8.66 -9.72 -5.83
N GLY A 98 9.15 -8.53 -6.19
CA GLY A 98 10.40 -8.39 -6.95
C GLY A 98 11.61 -8.99 -6.22
N PRO A 99 12.64 -9.47 -6.96
CA PRO A 99 13.84 -10.02 -6.35
C PRO A 99 14.50 -9.00 -5.43
N GLY A 100 14.79 -9.41 -4.19
CA GLY A 100 15.37 -8.53 -3.17
C GLY A 100 14.37 -7.62 -2.45
N SER A 101 13.05 -7.79 -2.64
CA SER A 101 12.02 -7.03 -1.91
C SER A 101 12.22 -7.03 -0.39
N GLY A 102 12.77 -8.11 0.17
CA GLY A 102 12.87 -8.30 1.61
C GLY A 102 11.51 -8.45 2.29
N TRP A 103 10.41 -8.47 1.52
CA TRP A 103 9.00 -8.61 1.92
C TRP A 103 8.42 -9.88 1.32
N GLY A 104 7.58 -10.58 2.08
CA GLY A 104 6.95 -11.83 1.66
C GLY A 104 5.57 -11.98 2.28
N SER A 105 4.77 -12.88 1.71
CA SER A 105 3.38 -13.15 2.09
C SER A 105 3.22 -13.76 3.49
N THR A 106 4.26 -14.35 4.07
CA THR A 106 4.17 -15.03 5.37
C THR A 106 4.15 -14.05 6.55
N GLY A 107 3.32 -14.37 7.55
CA GLY A 107 3.24 -13.61 8.79
C GLY A 107 2.46 -12.28 8.71
N MET A 108 1.59 -12.12 7.71
CA MET A 108 0.72 -10.96 7.51
C MET A 108 -0.73 -11.27 7.89
N TYR A 109 -1.40 -10.34 8.59
CA TYR A 109 -2.72 -10.59 9.19
C TYR A 109 -3.63 -9.37 9.15
N LEU A 110 -4.93 -9.61 8.99
CA LEU A 110 -5.99 -8.61 9.18
C LEU A 110 -6.80 -8.90 10.44
N SER A 111 -7.19 -7.85 11.14
CA SER A 111 -8.17 -7.88 12.23
C SER A 111 -9.60 -7.61 11.70
N GLY A 112 -10.61 -7.77 12.55
CA GLY A 112 -12.03 -7.71 12.15
C GLY A 112 -12.52 -6.33 11.68
N ASP A 113 -11.82 -5.27 12.06
CA ASP A 113 -12.01 -3.87 11.61
C ASP A 113 -11.16 -3.53 10.37
N GLY A 114 -10.38 -4.49 9.86
CA GLY A 114 -9.52 -4.32 8.70
C GLY A 114 -8.13 -3.79 9.00
N GLN A 115 -7.72 -3.57 10.26
CA GLN A 115 -6.35 -3.12 10.58
C GLN A 115 -5.32 -4.22 10.23
N LEU A 116 -4.26 -3.81 9.53
CA LEU A 116 -3.15 -4.67 9.08
C LEU A 116 -2.07 -4.83 10.17
N TYR A 117 -1.67 -6.08 10.39
CA TYR A 117 -0.63 -6.50 11.33
C TYR A 117 0.40 -7.44 10.68
N SER A 118 1.60 -7.49 11.26
CA SER A 118 2.64 -8.44 10.89
C SER A 118 3.30 -9.08 12.12
N ASN A 119 3.66 -10.36 12.02
CA ASN A 119 4.57 -11.06 12.94
C ASN A 119 5.68 -11.77 12.14
N ARG A 120 6.12 -11.13 11.05
CA ARG A 120 7.02 -11.74 10.08
C ARG A 120 8.44 -11.97 10.62
N PHE A 121 8.85 -11.20 11.64
CA PHE A 121 10.14 -11.36 12.31
C PHE A 121 10.08 -12.20 13.60
N SER A 122 8.93 -12.85 13.87
CA SER A 122 8.70 -13.86 14.93
C SER A 122 9.09 -13.50 16.38
N ARG A 123 9.40 -12.22 16.64
CA ARG A 123 9.79 -11.68 17.96
C ARG A 123 8.94 -10.50 18.43
N GLU A 124 8.22 -9.86 17.51
CA GLU A 124 7.37 -8.71 17.79
C GLU A 124 6.17 -8.69 16.84
N TRP A 125 5.07 -8.12 17.33
CA TRP A 125 3.94 -7.78 16.49
C TRP A 125 4.09 -6.35 16.02
N LEU A 126 3.92 -6.13 14.72
CA LEU A 126 3.93 -4.82 14.11
C LEU A 126 2.51 -4.47 13.67
N ARG A 127 2.07 -3.23 13.92
CA ARG A 127 0.87 -2.63 13.35
C ARG A 127 1.28 -1.63 12.28
N TYR A 128 0.72 -1.75 11.09
CA TYR A 128 0.96 -0.81 10.01
C TYR A 128 0.13 0.45 10.17
N ASN A 129 0.73 1.61 9.94
CA ASN A 129 0.03 2.88 9.85
C ASN A 129 -0.19 3.24 8.36
N PRO A 130 -1.42 3.18 7.82
CA PRO A 130 -1.68 3.57 6.43
C PRO A 130 -1.31 5.02 6.14
N ILE A 131 -1.32 5.86 7.18
CA ILE A 131 -1.11 7.31 7.07
C ILE A 131 0.36 7.66 6.82
N SER A 132 1.29 7.07 7.58
CA SER A 132 2.73 7.29 7.38
C SER A 132 3.40 6.23 6.50
N ALA A 133 2.66 5.18 6.12
CA ALA A 133 3.17 3.97 5.49
C ALA A 133 4.26 3.23 6.31
N GLU A 134 4.29 3.43 7.62
CA GLU A 134 5.28 2.87 8.53
C GLU A 134 4.74 1.71 9.39
N TRP A 135 5.66 0.90 9.90
CA TRP A 135 5.37 -0.17 10.83
C TRP A 135 5.74 0.23 12.26
N SER A 136 4.86 -0.04 13.21
CA SER A 136 5.02 0.29 14.63
C SER A 136 4.87 -0.94 15.51
N SER A 137 5.81 -1.19 16.43
CA SER A 137 5.76 -2.35 17.32
C SER A 137 4.63 -2.22 18.35
N VAL A 138 3.88 -3.30 18.55
CA VAL A 138 2.80 -3.43 19.55
C VAL A 138 3.07 -4.62 20.46
N LYS A 139 2.73 -4.47 21.75
CA LYS A 139 2.98 -5.52 22.76
C LYS A 139 2.21 -6.83 22.48
N GLN A 140 0.99 -6.70 21.96
CA GLN A 140 0.09 -7.82 21.64
C GLN A 140 -0.92 -7.35 20.57
N PRO A 141 -1.30 -8.19 19.59
CA PRO A 141 -2.35 -7.88 18.63
C PRO A 141 -3.75 -8.12 19.24
N PRO A 142 -4.82 -7.63 18.59
CA PRO A 142 -6.18 -8.07 18.90
C PRO A 142 -6.36 -9.58 18.68
N SER A 143 -7.35 -10.18 19.35
CA SER A 143 -7.76 -11.57 19.09
C SER A 143 -8.49 -11.70 17.75
N GLY A 144 -8.52 -12.91 17.19
CA GLY A 144 -9.26 -13.19 15.95
C GLY A 144 -8.60 -12.71 14.66
N LEU A 145 -7.29 -12.40 14.68
CA LEU A 145 -6.50 -12.13 13.48
C LEU A 145 -6.64 -13.26 12.45
N LYS A 146 -6.86 -12.91 11.19
CA LYS A 146 -6.91 -13.82 10.05
C LYS A 146 -5.65 -13.64 9.20
N PRO A 147 -4.97 -14.73 8.78
CA PRO A 147 -3.90 -14.63 7.79
C PRO A 147 -4.41 -13.93 6.53
N LEU A 148 -3.65 -12.96 6.05
CA LEU A 148 -3.96 -12.22 4.83
C LEU A 148 -3.77 -13.10 3.58
N PHE A 149 -2.78 -13.99 3.65
CA PHE A 149 -2.43 -14.99 2.65
C PHE A 149 -2.53 -16.38 3.28
N LYS A 150 -2.89 -17.39 2.47
CA LYS A 150 -3.04 -18.79 2.91
C LYS A 150 -1.84 -19.63 2.51
#